data_AF-A0A7G1ILQ6-F1
#
_entry.id   AF-A0A7G1ILQ6-F1
#
_cell.length_a   1.000
_cell.length_b   1.000
_cell.length_c   1.000
_cell.angle_alpha   90.00
_cell.angle_beta   90.00
_cell.angle_gamma   90.00
#
_symmetry.space_group_name_H-M   'P 1'
#
loop_
_entity.id
_entity.type
_entity.pdbx_description
1 polymer ?
#
loop_
_entity_poly.entity_id
_entity_poly.type
_entity_poly.pdbx_seq_one_letter_code
_entity_poly.pdbx_strand_id
1 'polypeptide(L)'
;MPNRPARPNLDFFCAVIIAGLLAGLAGLSTTVVLRFVEHLTYHYTFGSLLDGITGSSPVRRAVGPMVGAALAGLGWWILRRSTKVPPLAGTIARHDPIPPVSWSIDAALQVVLVGSGASLGREGAPRQFAAALTDVGSRWLRRLSPGDREILLACAAGAGLAAVYAVPLAGALFALRIMLNTWRLRAVGAALITSSLAVAIGSAVTHDRPELDWPRAESTYLLSAHGLLLAPFALAVGLTFNRIMAAARPRTLLRSWMLIPALAAAGLLTGICSHWWPQLPGNGKSILTVSLASGMTLSSAAVILVLKPLLTALFLRAGGAGGLLTPSLATGAAAGRCWC
;
A
#
# COMPACT_ATOMS: atom_id res chain seq x y z
N MET A 1 -0.25 -40.77 28.31
CA MET A 1 0.69 -40.40 27.23
C MET A 1 1.40 -39.12 27.65
N PRO A 2 2.73 -39.12 27.86
CA PRO A 2 3.42 -37.92 28.32
C PRO A 2 3.51 -36.91 27.16
N ASN A 3 2.96 -35.72 27.38
CA ASN A 3 3.10 -34.55 26.51
C ASN A 3 4.59 -34.25 26.33
N ARG A 4 5.16 -34.63 25.18
CA ARG A 4 6.49 -34.17 24.79
C ARG A 4 6.46 -32.63 24.76
N PRO A 5 7.34 -31.92 25.47
CA PRO A 5 7.36 -30.47 25.39
C PRO A 5 7.81 -30.07 23.98
N ALA A 6 6.88 -29.54 23.18
CA ALA A 6 7.22 -28.89 21.92
C ALA A 6 8.28 -27.81 22.20
N ARG A 7 9.42 -27.92 21.51
CA ARG A 7 10.56 -27.00 21.69
C ARG A 7 10.12 -25.59 21.23
N PRO A 8 10.53 -24.50 21.88
CA PRO A 8 10.12 -23.12 21.52
C PRO A 8 10.36 -22.77 20.04
N ASN A 9 11.30 -23.44 19.38
CA ASN A 9 11.56 -23.28 17.95
C ASN A 9 10.46 -23.86 17.04
N LEU A 10 9.74 -24.90 17.48
CA LEU A 10 8.64 -25.49 16.71
C LEU A 10 7.45 -24.55 16.67
N ASP A 11 7.04 -24.01 17.82
CA ASP A 11 5.94 -23.06 17.92
C ASP A 11 6.21 -21.80 17.08
N PHE A 12 7.45 -21.30 17.11
CA PHE A 12 7.87 -20.19 16.25
C PHE A 12 7.82 -20.56 14.76
N PHE A 13 8.30 -21.74 14.37
CA PHE A 13 8.24 -22.17 12.97
C PHE A 13 6.79 -22.33 12.48
N CYS A 14 5.92 -22.96 13.28
CA CYS A 14 4.49 -23.04 13.00
C CYS A 14 3.86 -21.65 12.87
N ALA A 15 4.21 -20.72 13.77
CA ALA A 15 3.77 -19.33 13.70
C ALA A 15 4.19 -18.68 12.37
N VAL A 16 5.44 -18.87 11.93
CA VAL A 16 5.95 -18.32 10.66
C VAL A 16 5.13 -18.85 9.48
N ILE A 17 4.81 -20.15 9.44
CA ILE A 17 3.96 -20.72 8.38
C ILE A 17 2.56 -20.11 8.44
N ILE A 18 1.91 -20.09 9.61
CA ILE A 18 0.58 -19.50 9.80
C ILE A 18 0.57 -18.03 9.36
N ALA A 19 1.58 -17.25 9.76
CA ALA A 19 1.71 -15.85 9.40
C ALA A 19 1.85 -15.65 7.89
N GLY A 20 2.65 -16.47 7.21
CA GLY A 20 2.76 -16.44 5.75
C GLY A 20 1.42 -16.77 5.06
N LEU A 21 0.71 -17.80 5.54
CA LEU A 21 -0.61 -18.17 5.00
C LEU A 21 -1.63 -17.04 5.16
N LEU A 22 -1.74 -16.49 6.37
CA LEU A 22 -2.66 -15.42 6.70
C LEU A 22 -2.31 -14.09 6.02
N ALA A 23 -1.02 -13.79 5.85
CA ALA A 23 -0.57 -12.63 5.10
C ALA A 23 -0.91 -12.75 3.60
N GLY A 24 -0.78 -13.95 3.03
CA GLY A 24 -1.23 -14.25 1.67
C GLY A 24 -2.73 -14.02 1.51
N LEU A 25 -3.54 -14.56 2.43
CA LEU A 25 -5.00 -14.34 2.45
C LEU A 25 -5.37 -12.86 2.62
N ALA A 26 -4.65 -12.12 3.47
CA ALA A 26 -4.83 -10.68 3.63
C ALA A 26 -4.52 -9.91 2.34
N GLY A 27 -3.42 -10.25 1.66
CA GLY A 27 -3.07 -9.63 0.38
C GLY A 27 -4.07 -9.96 -0.73
N LEU A 28 -4.53 -11.21 -0.80
CA LEU A 28 -5.53 -11.67 -1.75
C LEU A 28 -6.87 -10.96 -1.55
N SER A 29 -7.41 -11.01 -0.32
CA SER A 29 -8.69 -10.39 0.01
C SER A 29 -8.69 -8.88 -0.23
N THR A 30 -7.64 -8.17 0.20
CA THR A 30 -7.53 -6.73 -0.05
C THR A 30 -7.42 -6.40 -1.54
N THR A 31 -6.74 -7.23 -2.34
CA THR A 31 -6.66 -7.05 -3.80
C THR A 31 -8.00 -7.31 -4.49
N VAL A 32 -8.74 -8.34 -4.07
CA VAL A 32 -10.08 -8.63 -4.61
C VAL A 32 -11.05 -7.51 -4.28
N VAL A 33 -11.07 -7.05 -3.02
CA VAL A 33 -11.92 -5.93 -2.60
C VAL A 33 -11.54 -4.66 -3.34
N LEU A 34 -10.24 -4.39 -3.54
CA LEU A 34 -9.78 -3.25 -4.32
C LEU A 34 -10.35 -3.28 -5.74
N ARG A 35 -10.16 -4.38 -6.47
CA ARG A 35 -10.67 -4.54 -7.85
C ARG A 35 -12.19 -4.44 -7.91
N PHE A 36 -12.89 -5.00 -6.92
CA PHE A 36 -14.34 -4.87 -6.82
C PHE A 36 -14.78 -3.41 -6.67
N VAL A 37 -14.13 -2.64 -5.80
CA VAL A 37 -14.41 -1.21 -5.62
C VAL A 37 -14.06 -0.42 -6.89
N GLU A 38 -12.96 -0.74 -7.56
CA GLU A 38 -12.58 -0.11 -8.83
C GLU A 38 -13.66 -0.37 -9.91
N HIS A 39 -14.09 -1.62 -10.10
CA HIS A 39 -15.16 -2.00 -11.03
C HIS A 39 -16.48 -1.29 -10.68
N LEU A 40 -16.84 -1.20 -9.40
CA LEU A 40 -18.05 -0.53 -8.96
C LEU A 40 -17.97 0.99 -9.12
N THR A 41 -16.80 1.60 -8.99
CA THR A 41 -16.59 3.05 -9.11
C THR A 41 -16.57 3.51 -10.56
N TYR A 42 -15.97 2.70 -11.45
CA TYR A 42 -15.75 3.05 -12.86
C TYR A 42 -16.56 2.19 -13.87
N HIS A 43 -17.39 1.23 -13.43
CA HIS A 43 -18.38 0.46 -14.26
C HIS A 43 -17.69 -0.17 -15.45
N TYR A 44 -16.66 -0.92 -15.14
CA TYR A 44 -16.00 -1.77 -16.08
C TYR A 44 -15.91 -3.16 -15.46
N THR A 45 -15.87 -4.17 -16.33
CA THR A 45 -15.85 -5.59 -15.95
C THR A 45 -14.51 -6.24 -16.23
N PHE A 46 -13.77 -5.72 -17.23
CA PHE A 46 -12.49 -6.23 -17.68
C PHE A 46 -11.54 -5.09 -18.03
N GLY A 47 -10.24 -5.34 -17.88
CA GLY A 47 -9.19 -4.38 -18.19
C GLY A 47 -8.52 -3.78 -16.95
N SER A 48 -7.65 -2.82 -17.18
CA SER A 48 -6.95 -2.09 -16.12
C SER A 48 -7.83 -0.98 -15.54
N LEU A 49 -7.45 -0.46 -14.36
CA LEU A 49 -8.07 0.73 -13.79
C LEU A 49 -8.04 1.91 -14.77
N LEU A 50 -6.96 2.05 -15.55
CA LEU A 50 -6.85 3.10 -16.55
C LEU A 50 -7.90 2.94 -17.65
N ASP A 51 -8.14 1.71 -18.14
CA ASP A 51 -9.17 1.42 -19.14
C ASP A 51 -10.57 1.71 -18.59
N GLY A 52 -10.81 1.35 -17.33
CA GLY A 52 -12.05 1.68 -16.62
C GLY A 52 -12.28 3.19 -16.52
N ILE A 53 -11.24 3.96 -16.18
CA ILE A 53 -11.31 5.42 -16.11
C ILE A 53 -11.55 6.00 -17.51
N THR A 54 -10.80 5.60 -18.54
CA THR A 54 -10.92 6.14 -19.90
C THR A 54 -12.21 5.73 -20.61
N GLY A 55 -12.83 4.62 -20.22
CA GLY A 55 -14.16 4.19 -20.70
C GLY A 55 -15.33 4.79 -19.91
N SER A 56 -15.10 5.30 -18.69
CA SER A 56 -16.15 5.86 -17.84
C SER A 56 -16.72 7.17 -18.38
N SER A 57 -18.00 7.44 -18.12
CA SER A 57 -18.59 8.75 -18.40
C SER A 57 -17.91 9.87 -17.58
N PRO A 58 -17.82 11.10 -18.11
CA PRO A 58 -17.20 12.22 -17.39
C PRO A 58 -17.76 12.43 -15.97
N VAL A 59 -19.09 12.43 -15.85
CA VAL A 59 -19.76 12.61 -14.55
C VAL A 59 -19.31 11.55 -13.55
N ARG A 60 -19.19 10.29 -13.99
CA ARG A 60 -18.82 9.20 -13.11
C ARG A 60 -17.34 9.22 -12.71
N ARG A 61 -16.45 9.68 -13.60
CA ARG A 61 -15.04 9.91 -13.25
C ARG A 61 -14.89 10.94 -12.13
N ALA A 62 -15.75 11.96 -12.09
CA ALA A 62 -15.77 12.98 -11.05
C ALA A 62 -16.46 12.49 -9.76
N VAL A 63 -17.67 11.95 -9.89
CA VAL A 63 -18.55 11.60 -8.76
C VAL A 63 -18.15 10.28 -8.10
N GLY A 64 -17.62 9.31 -8.84
CA GLY A 64 -17.21 8.00 -8.31
C GLY A 64 -16.19 8.13 -7.16
N PRO A 65 -15.03 8.78 -7.38
CA PRO A 65 -14.05 9.02 -6.34
C PRO A 65 -14.59 9.86 -5.17
N MET A 66 -15.46 10.83 -5.45
CA MET A 66 -16.12 11.63 -4.41
C MET A 66 -16.96 10.76 -3.47
N VAL A 67 -17.83 9.91 -4.03
CA VAL A 67 -18.72 9.02 -3.26
C VAL A 67 -17.91 8.00 -2.48
N GLY A 68 -16.95 7.34 -3.13
CA GLY A 68 -16.09 6.36 -2.47
C GLY A 68 -15.25 6.95 -1.33
N ALA A 69 -14.71 8.15 -1.52
CA ALA A 69 -13.99 8.87 -0.48
C ALA A 69 -14.91 9.33 0.66
N ALA A 70 -16.15 9.73 0.36
CA ALA A 70 -17.16 10.06 1.37
C ALA A 70 -17.53 8.84 2.22
N LEU A 71 -17.71 7.66 1.60
CA LEU A 71 -18.00 6.40 2.29
C LEU A 71 -16.84 5.97 3.20
N ALA A 72 -15.60 6.06 2.71
CA ALA A 72 -14.42 5.80 3.53
C ALA A 72 -14.31 6.80 4.70
N GLY A 73 -14.60 8.08 4.44
CA GLY A 73 -14.65 9.13 5.46
C GLY A 73 -15.71 8.88 6.53
N LEU A 74 -16.90 8.42 6.14
CA LEU A 74 -17.99 8.04 7.05
C LEU A 74 -17.56 6.87 7.94
N GLY A 75 -16.96 5.84 7.35
CA GLY A 75 -16.45 4.70 8.09
C GLY A 75 -15.34 5.08 9.08
N TRP A 76 -14.39 5.94 8.70
CA TRP A 76 -13.38 6.44 9.63
C TRP A 76 -13.96 7.30 10.73
N TRP A 77 -14.96 8.13 10.41
CA TRP A 77 -15.65 8.92 11.42
C TRP A 77 -16.35 8.03 12.44
N ILE A 78 -17.00 6.95 12.03
CA ILE A 78 -17.59 5.96 12.96
C ILE A 78 -16.48 5.27 13.77
N LEU A 79 -15.47 4.72 13.11
CA LEU A 79 -14.39 3.96 13.74
C LEU A 79 -13.60 4.78 14.77
N ARG A 80 -13.23 6.02 14.43
CA ARG A 80 -12.38 6.90 15.25
C ARG A 80 -13.13 7.56 16.40
N ARG A 81 -14.47 7.57 16.36
CA ARG A 81 -15.32 7.97 17.51
C ARG A 81 -15.35 6.88 18.57
N SER A 82 -15.41 5.61 18.15
CA SER A 82 -15.57 4.48 19.06
C SER A 82 -14.25 3.87 19.53
N THR A 83 -13.19 3.95 18.74
CA THR A 83 -11.91 3.26 19.02
C THR A 83 -10.69 4.04 18.56
N LYS A 84 -9.55 3.81 19.23
CA LYS A 84 -8.24 4.30 18.78
C LYS A 84 -7.65 3.30 17.77
N VAL A 85 -7.16 3.79 16.63
CA VAL A 85 -6.40 2.99 15.66
C VAL A 85 -4.92 3.38 15.81
N PRO A 86 -4.12 2.60 16.55
CA PRO A 86 -2.71 2.92 16.76
C PRO A 86 -1.88 2.59 15.50
N PRO A 87 -0.75 3.28 15.29
CA PRO A 87 0.10 3.07 14.12
C PRO A 87 0.82 1.72 14.18
N LEU A 88 0.76 0.96 13.07
CA LEU A 88 1.32 -0.39 12.92
C LEU A 88 2.75 -0.54 13.49
N ALA A 89 3.71 0.23 12.96
CA ALA A 89 5.12 0.10 13.32
C ALA A 89 5.38 0.39 14.81
N GLY A 90 4.74 1.44 15.33
CA GLY A 90 4.88 1.82 16.74
C GLY A 90 4.27 0.81 17.70
N THR A 91 3.11 0.23 17.34
CA THR A 91 2.46 -0.83 18.12
C THR A 91 3.31 -2.09 18.20
N ILE A 92 3.89 -2.51 17.06
CA ILE A 92 4.77 -3.70 17.02
C ILE A 92 6.03 -3.46 17.86
N ALA A 93 6.74 -2.34 17.64
CA ALA A 93 7.99 -2.05 18.34
C ALA A 93 7.82 -1.89 19.86
N ARG A 94 6.69 -1.32 20.32
CA ARG A 94 6.39 -1.18 21.76
C ARG A 94 5.79 -2.44 22.39
N HIS A 95 5.58 -3.50 21.60
CA HIS A 95 4.91 -4.72 22.05
C HIS A 95 3.49 -4.47 22.59
N ASP A 96 2.83 -3.42 22.11
CA ASP A 96 1.48 -3.06 22.50
C ASP A 96 0.46 -4.14 22.03
N PRO A 97 -0.68 -4.30 22.72
CA PRO A 97 -1.77 -5.14 22.25
C PRO A 97 -2.29 -4.68 20.88
N ILE A 98 -2.47 -5.62 19.95
CA ILE A 98 -3.04 -5.31 18.63
C ILE A 98 -4.57 -5.28 18.75
N PRO A 99 -5.27 -4.25 18.24
CA PRO A 99 -6.72 -4.23 18.13
C PRO A 99 -7.17 -4.80 16.75
N PRO A 100 -7.38 -6.12 16.60
CA PRO A 100 -7.54 -6.76 15.29
C PRO A 100 -8.77 -6.26 14.53
N VAL A 101 -9.88 -6.00 15.23
CA VAL A 101 -11.12 -5.52 14.61
C VAL A 101 -10.92 -4.11 14.05
N SER A 102 -10.40 -3.19 14.87
CA SER A 102 -10.16 -1.81 14.42
C SER A 102 -9.13 -1.74 13.30
N TRP A 103 -8.10 -2.58 13.32
CA TRP A 103 -7.12 -2.66 12.23
C TRP A 103 -7.71 -3.25 10.94
N SER A 104 -8.61 -4.23 11.05
CA SER A 104 -9.28 -4.83 9.88
C SER A 104 -10.25 -3.85 9.24
N ILE A 105 -11.05 -3.13 10.04
CA ILE A 105 -11.96 -2.09 9.54
C ILE A 105 -11.15 -0.96 8.90
N ASP A 106 -10.08 -0.49 9.55
CA ASP A 106 -9.23 0.57 9.01
C ASP A 106 -8.57 0.13 7.68
N ALA A 107 -8.09 -1.11 7.58
CA ALA A 107 -7.57 -1.67 6.32
C ALA A 107 -8.65 -1.71 5.23
N ALA A 108 -9.87 -2.13 5.54
CA ALA A 108 -10.98 -2.15 4.57
C ALA A 108 -11.31 -0.73 4.07
N LEU A 109 -11.34 0.27 4.95
CA LEU A 109 -11.58 1.67 4.58
C LEU A 109 -10.46 2.24 3.70
N GLN A 110 -9.20 1.88 3.97
CA GLN A 110 -8.08 2.23 3.11
C GLN A 110 -8.26 1.63 1.69
N VAL A 111 -8.70 0.37 1.58
CA VAL A 111 -8.98 -0.27 0.28
C VAL A 111 -10.13 0.42 -0.45
N VAL A 112 -11.23 0.74 0.24
CA VAL A 112 -12.35 1.48 -0.36
C VAL A 112 -11.88 2.84 -0.87
N LEU A 113 -11.13 3.59 -0.07
CA LEU A 113 -10.62 4.90 -0.47
C LEU A 113 -9.72 4.81 -1.70
N VAL A 114 -8.74 3.90 -1.69
CA VAL A 114 -7.77 3.74 -2.79
C VAL A 114 -8.43 3.20 -4.05
N GLY A 115 -9.29 2.18 -3.92
CA GLY A 115 -10.01 1.58 -5.05
C GLY A 115 -11.02 2.51 -5.70
N SER A 116 -11.51 3.51 -4.95
CA SER A 116 -12.38 4.56 -5.49
C SER A 116 -11.60 5.62 -6.27
N GLY A 117 -10.26 5.54 -6.32
CA GLY A 117 -9.42 6.46 -7.10
C GLY A 117 -8.67 7.49 -6.27
N ALA A 118 -8.60 7.36 -4.94
CA ALA A 118 -7.76 8.26 -4.14
C ALA A 118 -6.28 8.12 -4.49
N SER A 119 -5.56 9.25 -4.44
CA SER A 119 -4.12 9.29 -4.70
C SER A 119 -3.32 8.81 -3.49
N LEU A 120 -3.53 7.55 -3.08
CA LEU A 120 -2.83 6.89 -1.99
C LEU A 120 -2.45 5.47 -2.40
N GLY A 121 -1.39 4.94 -1.82
CA GLY A 121 -0.93 3.58 -2.06
C GLY A 121 -1.84 2.53 -1.43
N ARG A 122 -2.00 1.38 -2.10
CA ARG A 122 -2.82 0.24 -1.62
C ARG A 122 -2.10 -0.62 -0.58
N GLU A 123 -0.85 -0.33 -0.28
CA GLU A 123 0.00 -1.18 0.55
C GLU A 123 -0.19 -1.03 2.07
N GLY A 124 -0.88 0.01 2.54
CA GLY A 124 -1.16 0.16 3.98
C GLY A 124 -2.06 -0.96 4.50
N ALA A 125 -3.22 -1.14 3.86
CA ALA A 125 -4.23 -2.13 4.21
C ALA A 125 -3.72 -3.57 4.37
N PRO A 126 -3.04 -4.19 3.38
CA PRO A 126 -2.59 -5.58 3.49
C PRO A 126 -1.58 -5.77 4.62
N ARG A 127 -0.68 -4.80 4.86
CA ARG A 127 0.31 -4.87 5.95
C ARG A 127 -0.36 -4.92 7.31
N GLN A 128 -1.34 -4.03 7.51
CA GLN A 128 -2.07 -3.90 8.76
C GLN A 128 -3.02 -5.07 8.98
N PHE A 129 -3.71 -5.53 7.94
CA PHE A 129 -4.60 -6.68 8.02
C PHE A 129 -3.84 -7.99 8.23
N ALA A 130 -2.71 -8.19 7.56
CA ALA A 130 -1.85 -9.37 7.77
C ALA A 130 -1.32 -9.45 9.21
N ALA A 131 -0.91 -8.33 9.80
CA ALA A 131 -0.48 -8.28 11.19
C ALA A 131 -1.65 -8.56 12.16
N ALA A 132 -2.85 -8.03 11.89
CA ALA A 132 -4.05 -8.32 12.69
C ALA A 132 -4.45 -9.81 12.64
N LEU A 133 -4.49 -10.41 11.44
CA LEU A 133 -4.80 -11.83 11.28
C LEU A 133 -3.74 -12.71 11.94
N THR A 134 -2.46 -12.38 11.76
CA THR A 134 -1.35 -13.11 12.38
C THR A 134 -1.40 -13.04 13.90
N ASP A 135 -1.73 -11.88 14.48
CA ASP A 135 -1.89 -11.76 15.93
C ASP A 135 -3.00 -12.68 16.44
N VAL A 136 -4.16 -12.68 15.79
CA VAL A 136 -5.28 -13.57 16.17
C VAL A 136 -4.92 -15.04 15.95
N GLY A 137 -4.31 -15.36 14.81
CA GLY A 137 -3.95 -16.71 14.39
C GLY A 137 -2.73 -17.30 15.11
N SER A 138 -1.99 -16.51 15.88
CA SER A 138 -0.87 -17.01 16.70
C SER A 138 -1.18 -17.04 18.20
N ARG A 139 -2.35 -16.54 18.64
CA ARG A 139 -2.75 -16.51 20.06
C ARG A 139 -2.79 -17.88 20.73
N TRP A 140 -3.10 -18.94 19.98
CA TRP A 140 -3.14 -20.30 20.55
C TRP A 140 -1.74 -20.87 20.81
N LEU A 141 -0.68 -20.26 20.26
CA LEU A 141 0.71 -20.63 20.48
C LEU A 141 1.21 -19.98 21.78
N ARG A 142 1.06 -20.70 22.89
CA ARG A 142 1.28 -20.18 24.26
C ARG A 142 2.73 -19.83 24.62
N ARG A 143 3.70 -20.01 23.70
CA ARG A 143 5.15 -19.96 24.01
C ARG A 143 5.96 -18.94 23.19
N LEU A 144 5.32 -18.00 22.51
CA LEU A 144 6.04 -16.95 21.79
C LEU A 144 6.57 -15.89 22.77
N SER A 145 7.89 -15.68 22.77
CA SER A 145 8.49 -14.57 23.51
C SER A 145 8.07 -13.23 22.89
N PRO A 146 8.12 -12.11 23.64
CA PRO A 146 7.81 -10.79 23.10
C PRO A 146 8.60 -10.46 21.82
N GLY A 147 9.90 -10.77 21.80
CA GLY A 147 10.74 -10.54 20.62
C GLY A 147 10.43 -11.49 19.44
N ASP A 148 10.05 -12.74 19.69
CA ASP A 148 9.59 -13.64 18.63
C ASP A 148 8.26 -13.15 18.03
N ARG A 149 7.36 -12.64 18.87
CA ARG A 149 6.10 -12.03 18.43
C ARG A 149 6.35 -10.75 17.62
N GLU A 150 7.29 -9.91 18.03
CA GLU A 150 7.70 -8.71 17.28
C GLU A 150 8.19 -9.09 15.87
N ILE A 151 9.12 -10.05 15.79
CA ILE A 151 9.63 -10.57 14.51
C ILE A 151 8.49 -11.11 13.66
N LEU A 152 7.62 -11.93 14.25
CA LEU A 152 6.50 -12.55 13.55
C LEU A 152 5.54 -11.52 12.94
N LEU A 153 5.13 -10.52 13.73
CA LEU A 153 4.19 -9.49 13.28
C LEU A 153 4.82 -8.55 12.24
N ALA A 154 6.09 -8.20 12.40
CA ALA A 154 6.84 -7.43 11.40
C ALA A 154 6.99 -8.20 10.08
N CYS A 155 7.30 -9.50 10.15
CA CYS A 155 7.35 -10.39 9.00
C CYS A 155 5.99 -10.53 8.33
N ALA A 156 4.90 -10.68 9.10
CA ALA A 156 3.54 -10.71 8.55
C ALA A 156 3.16 -9.42 7.83
N ALA A 157 3.50 -8.26 8.39
CA ALA A 157 3.32 -6.98 7.73
C ALA A 157 4.11 -6.93 6.40
N GLY A 158 5.40 -7.29 6.41
CA GLY A 158 6.21 -7.38 5.19
C GLY A 158 5.65 -8.37 4.15
N ALA A 159 5.17 -9.53 4.60
CA ALA A 159 4.57 -10.54 3.75
C ALA A 159 3.25 -10.07 3.10
N GLY A 160 2.43 -9.30 3.82
CA GLY A 160 1.24 -8.66 3.25
C GLY A 160 1.59 -7.66 2.13
N LEU A 161 2.68 -6.91 2.29
CA LEU A 161 3.23 -6.07 1.22
C LEU A 161 3.70 -6.91 0.02
N ALA A 162 4.44 -8.00 0.27
CA ALA A 162 4.92 -8.90 -0.77
C ALA A 162 3.78 -9.51 -1.59
N ALA A 163 2.73 -10.02 -0.93
CA ALA A 163 1.58 -10.64 -1.58
C ALA A 163 0.89 -9.70 -2.56
N VAL A 164 0.78 -8.42 -2.20
CA VAL A 164 0.10 -7.39 -3.00
C VAL A 164 0.91 -6.99 -4.23
N TYR A 165 2.24 -7.01 -4.16
CA TYR A 165 3.13 -6.67 -5.29
C TYR A 165 3.71 -7.88 -6.02
N ALA A 166 3.44 -9.11 -5.57
CA ALA A 166 4.07 -10.33 -6.04
C ALA A 166 5.62 -10.31 -5.99
N VAL A 167 6.21 -9.60 -5.00
CA VAL A 167 7.67 -9.51 -4.83
C VAL A 167 8.06 -9.97 -3.41
N PRO A 168 8.42 -11.26 -3.23
CA PRO A 168 8.76 -11.82 -1.92
C PRO A 168 9.92 -11.08 -1.25
N LEU A 169 10.97 -10.78 -2.02
CA LEU A 169 12.18 -10.15 -1.51
C LEU A 169 11.92 -8.73 -0.99
N ALA A 170 11.02 -7.98 -1.63
CA ALA A 170 10.66 -6.63 -1.19
C ALA A 170 9.94 -6.65 0.16
N GLY A 171 9.04 -7.62 0.39
CA GLY A 171 8.39 -7.78 1.70
C GLY A 171 9.37 -8.22 2.78
N ALA A 172 10.28 -9.13 2.46
CA ALA A 172 11.30 -9.58 3.40
C ALA A 172 12.24 -8.43 3.82
N LEU A 173 12.74 -7.64 2.87
CA LEU A 173 13.57 -6.47 3.15
C LEU A 173 12.81 -5.39 3.91
N PHE A 174 11.53 -5.18 3.60
CA PHE A 174 10.67 -4.26 4.36
C PHE A 174 10.58 -4.68 5.82
N ALA A 175 10.31 -5.96 6.11
CA ALA A 175 10.27 -6.46 7.49
C ALA A 175 11.62 -6.27 8.20
N LEU A 176 12.72 -6.64 7.56
CA LEU A 176 14.06 -6.61 8.16
C LEU A 176 14.59 -5.20 8.39
N ARG A 177 14.44 -4.29 7.43
CA ARG A 177 15.06 -2.95 7.47
C ARG A 177 14.13 -1.85 7.94
N ILE A 178 12.84 -1.93 7.63
CA ILE A 178 11.89 -0.85 7.93
C ILE A 178 11.11 -1.14 9.22
N MET A 179 10.76 -2.40 9.49
CA MET A 179 10.05 -2.76 10.73
C MET A 179 11.00 -3.10 11.88
N LEU A 180 11.97 -3.99 11.67
CA LEU A 180 12.83 -4.54 12.74
C LEU A 180 14.22 -3.89 12.83
N ASN A 181 14.69 -3.26 11.76
CA ASN A 181 16.06 -2.77 11.61
C ASN A 181 17.14 -3.79 12.06
N THR A 182 17.03 -5.06 11.62
CA THR A 182 17.90 -6.16 12.06
C THR A 182 18.28 -7.11 10.92
N TRP A 183 19.41 -7.80 11.08
CA TRP A 183 19.91 -8.86 10.19
C TRP A 183 20.06 -10.21 10.88
N ARG A 184 19.41 -10.40 12.04
CA ARG A 184 19.46 -11.68 12.76
C ARG A 184 18.92 -12.80 11.88
N LEU A 185 19.67 -13.91 11.80
CA LEU A 185 19.33 -15.05 10.93
C LEU A 185 17.90 -15.58 11.15
N ARG A 186 17.44 -15.59 12.41
CA ARG A 186 16.06 -15.96 12.76
C ARG A 186 15.02 -15.06 12.08
N ALA A 187 15.23 -13.74 12.06
CA ALA A 187 14.35 -12.79 11.41
C ALA A 187 14.46 -12.89 9.88
N VAL A 188 15.66 -13.10 9.34
CA VAL A 188 15.87 -13.29 7.90
C VAL A 188 15.12 -14.51 7.38
N GLY A 189 15.27 -15.65 8.05
CA GLY A 189 14.54 -16.88 7.71
C GLY A 189 13.03 -16.69 7.80
N ALA A 190 12.53 -16.10 8.89
CA ALA A 190 11.10 -15.82 9.05
C ALA A 190 10.56 -14.89 7.94
N ALA A 191 11.27 -13.81 7.62
CA ALA A 191 10.87 -12.82 6.63
C ALA A 191 10.82 -13.43 5.21
N LEU A 192 11.81 -14.25 4.85
CA LEU A 192 11.84 -14.92 3.55
C LEU A 192 10.72 -15.97 3.44
N ILE A 193 10.56 -16.83 4.46
CA ILE A 193 9.52 -17.88 4.43
C ILE A 193 8.12 -17.27 4.37
N THR A 194 7.82 -16.32 5.26
CA THR A 194 6.50 -15.66 5.30
C THR A 194 6.18 -14.93 4.00
N SER A 195 7.14 -14.17 3.44
CA SER A 195 6.92 -13.40 2.22
C SER A 195 6.76 -14.30 1.00
N SER A 196 7.57 -15.37 0.88
CA SER A 196 7.43 -16.33 -0.22
C SER A 196 6.10 -17.07 -0.17
N LEU A 197 5.67 -17.50 1.02
CA LEU A 197 4.39 -18.18 1.20
C LEU A 197 3.21 -17.25 0.90
N ALA A 198 3.28 -15.99 1.35
CA ALA A 198 2.25 -15.00 1.08
C ALA A 198 2.12 -14.69 -0.42
N VAL A 199 3.24 -14.61 -1.15
CA VAL A 199 3.22 -14.45 -2.62
C VAL A 199 2.69 -15.69 -3.32
N ALA A 200 3.06 -16.89 -2.87
CA ALA A 200 2.55 -18.15 -3.42
C ALA A 200 1.03 -18.31 -3.24
N ILE A 201 0.42 -17.69 -2.22
CA ILE A 201 -1.04 -17.61 -2.10
C ILE A 201 -1.60 -16.47 -2.96
N GLY A 202 -0.92 -15.32 -2.97
CA GLY A 202 -1.30 -14.16 -3.78
C GLY A 202 -1.33 -14.46 -5.28
N SER A 203 -0.52 -15.42 -5.75
CA SER A 203 -0.46 -15.86 -7.14
C SER A 203 -1.81 -16.32 -7.69
N ALA A 204 -2.69 -16.87 -6.84
CA ALA A 204 -4.05 -17.26 -7.24
C ALA A 204 -4.87 -16.09 -7.82
N VAL A 205 -4.55 -14.84 -7.48
CA VAL A 205 -5.23 -13.63 -8.00
C VAL A 205 -4.34 -12.81 -8.93
N THR A 206 -3.02 -12.80 -8.71
CA THR A 206 -2.08 -12.11 -9.61
C THR A 206 -1.74 -12.91 -10.86
N HIS A 207 -2.09 -14.20 -10.91
CA HIS A 207 -1.83 -15.13 -12.02
C HIS A 207 -0.34 -15.24 -12.38
N ASP A 208 0.54 -15.12 -11.38
CA ASP A 208 2.00 -15.09 -11.53
C ASP A 208 2.53 -14.06 -12.54
N ARG A 209 1.73 -13.04 -12.85
CA ARG A 209 2.16 -11.95 -13.73
C ARG A 209 2.83 -10.86 -12.91
N PRO A 210 3.97 -10.33 -13.38
CA PRO A 210 4.57 -9.17 -12.77
C PRO A 210 3.60 -7.99 -12.81
N GLU A 211 3.61 -7.18 -11.76
CA GLU A 211 2.68 -6.05 -11.62
C GLU A 211 2.93 -4.95 -12.67
N LEU A 212 4.16 -4.89 -13.21
CA LEU A 212 4.63 -3.96 -14.23
C LEU A 212 5.44 -4.72 -15.28
N ASP A 213 5.12 -4.51 -16.55
CA ASP A 213 5.93 -4.99 -17.66
C ASP A 213 7.10 -4.02 -17.87
N TRP A 214 8.30 -4.47 -17.53
CA TRP A 214 9.50 -3.68 -17.72
C TRP A 214 10.03 -3.86 -19.16
N PRO A 215 10.33 -2.77 -19.89
CA PRO A 215 10.93 -2.90 -21.22
C PRO A 215 12.28 -3.59 -21.10
N ARG A 216 12.63 -4.45 -22.06
CA ARG A 216 13.98 -5.03 -22.14
C ARG A 216 14.96 -3.93 -22.52
N ALA A 217 15.48 -3.24 -21.51
CA ALA A 217 16.48 -2.20 -21.68
C ALA A 217 17.87 -2.84 -21.69
N GLU A 218 18.66 -2.56 -22.73
CA GLU A 218 20.09 -2.84 -22.72
C GLU A 218 20.77 -1.86 -21.76
N SER A 219 21.36 -2.40 -20.69
CA SER A 219 22.04 -1.59 -19.68
C SER A 219 23.45 -1.26 -20.14
N THR A 220 23.62 -0.12 -20.78
CA THR A 220 24.94 0.40 -21.16
C THR A 220 25.57 1.20 -20.01
N TYR A 221 26.89 1.17 -19.87
CA TYR A 221 27.63 1.98 -18.88
C TYR A 221 27.27 3.48 -18.94
N LEU A 222 27.00 4.01 -20.13
CA LEU A 222 26.55 5.39 -20.34
C LEU A 222 25.18 5.67 -19.69
N LEU A 223 24.24 4.73 -19.79
CA LEU A 223 22.92 4.86 -19.17
C LEU A 223 23.04 4.82 -17.63
N SER A 224 23.90 3.96 -17.10
CA SER A 224 24.20 3.91 -15.66
C SER A 224 24.86 5.20 -15.16
N ALA A 225 25.81 5.76 -15.92
CA ALA A 225 26.43 7.04 -15.60
C ALA A 225 25.41 8.19 -15.63
N HIS A 226 24.53 8.21 -16.63
CA HIS A 226 23.44 9.17 -16.71
C HIS A 226 22.47 9.05 -15.53
N GLY A 227 22.12 7.83 -15.13
CA GLY A 227 21.31 7.57 -13.93
C GLY A 227 21.98 8.09 -12.65
N LEU A 228 23.30 7.95 -12.53
CA LEU A 228 24.05 8.49 -11.39
C LEU A 228 24.05 10.03 -11.38
N LEU A 229 24.17 10.67 -12.55
CA LEU A 229 24.07 12.13 -12.69
C LEU A 229 22.68 12.66 -12.30
N LEU A 230 21.62 11.88 -12.50
CA LEU A 230 20.26 12.22 -12.08
C LEU A 230 19.99 11.95 -10.59
N ALA A 231 20.87 11.25 -9.87
CA ALA A 231 20.66 10.89 -8.47
C ALA A 231 20.44 12.10 -7.53
N PRO A 232 21.17 13.23 -7.63
CA PRO A 232 20.91 14.42 -6.82
C PRO A 232 19.52 15.04 -7.09
N PHE A 233 19.07 15.01 -8.34
CA PHE A 233 17.74 15.48 -8.71
C PHE A 233 16.65 14.56 -8.16
N ALA A 234 16.80 13.25 -8.30
CA ALA A 234 15.90 12.26 -7.71
C ALA A 234 15.83 12.40 -6.18
N LEU A 235 16.96 12.66 -5.53
CA LEU A 235 17.03 12.97 -4.10
C LEU A 235 16.25 14.25 -3.77
N ALA A 236 16.42 15.33 -4.53
CA ALA A 236 15.69 16.59 -4.31
C ALA A 236 14.17 16.40 -4.45
N VAL A 237 13.71 15.65 -5.46
CA VAL A 237 12.30 15.31 -5.65
C VAL A 237 11.78 14.47 -4.47
N GLY A 238 12.53 13.45 -4.05
CA GLY A 238 12.16 12.60 -2.91
C GLY A 238 12.09 13.36 -1.58
N LEU A 239 13.06 14.25 -1.30
CA LEU A 239 13.06 15.11 -0.12
C LEU A 239 11.86 16.07 -0.14
N THR A 240 11.55 16.64 -1.30
CA THR A 240 10.39 17.53 -1.48
C THR A 240 9.09 16.77 -1.24
N PHE A 241 8.93 15.58 -1.83
CA PHE A 241 7.79 14.70 -1.58
C PHE A 241 7.62 14.43 -0.08
N ASN A 242 8.68 14.02 0.60
CA ASN A 242 8.63 13.75 2.04
C ASN A 242 8.24 14.98 2.87
N ARG A 243 8.76 16.17 2.54
CA ARG A 243 8.39 17.43 3.20
C ARG A 243 6.91 17.76 3.01
N ILE A 244 6.39 17.64 1.79
CA ILE A 244 4.97 17.88 1.50
C ILE A 244 4.10 16.88 2.28
N MET A 245 4.43 15.58 2.27
CA MET A 245 3.68 14.57 3.02
C MET A 245 3.71 14.81 4.53
N ALA A 246 4.86 15.23 5.07
CA ALA A 246 5.00 15.56 6.49
C ALA A 246 4.17 16.79 6.88
N ALA A 247 4.17 17.84 6.06
CA ALA A 247 3.37 19.05 6.29
C ALA A 247 1.87 18.79 6.14
N ALA A 248 1.49 17.87 5.25
CA ALA A 248 0.09 17.50 5.01
C ALA A 248 -0.50 16.63 6.13
N ARG A 249 0.30 15.80 6.79
CA ARG A 249 -0.20 14.92 7.86
C ARG A 249 -0.71 15.76 9.05
N PRO A 250 -1.98 15.58 9.46
CA PRO A 250 -2.50 16.29 10.61
C PRO A 250 -1.79 15.83 11.90
N ARG A 251 -1.50 16.77 12.81
CA ARG A 251 -0.82 16.49 14.09
C ARG A 251 -1.63 15.56 14.99
N THR A 252 -2.96 15.61 14.89
CA THR A 252 -3.89 14.75 15.60
C THR A 252 -4.81 14.07 14.60
N LEU A 253 -5.22 12.83 14.92
CA LEU A 253 -6.22 12.14 14.10
C LEU A 253 -7.51 12.95 14.11
N LEU A 254 -7.96 13.35 12.92
CA LEU A 254 -9.24 14.00 12.74
C LEU A 254 -10.35 13.02 13.14
N ARG A 255 -11.19 13.45 14.09
CA ARG A 255 -12.38 12.71 14.58
C ARG A 255 -13.70 13.42 14.30
N SER A 256 -13.62 14.60 13.70
CA SER A 256 -14.80 15.40 13.34
C SER A 256 -15.53 14.79 12.15
N TRP A 257 -16.83 15.07 12.03
CA TRP A 257 -17.63 14.72 10.86
C TRP A 257 -17.06 15.34 9.57
N MET A 258 -16.26 16.41 9.68
CA MET A 258 -15.55 17.07 8.59
C MET A 258 -14.66 16.14 7.75
N LEU A 259 -14.31 14.95 8.25
CA LEU A 259 -13.66 13.90 7.45
C LEU A 259 -14.43 13.58 6.17
N ILE A 260 -15.76 13.53 6.24
CA ILE A 260 -16.63 13.13 5.13
C ILE A 260 -16.54 14.17 3.99
N PRO A 261 -16.90 15.45 4.20
CA PRO A 261 -16.82 16.45 3.14
C PRO A 261 -15.38 16.72 2.69
N ALA A 262 -14.37 16.63 3.58
CA ALA A 262 -12.98 16.84 3.20
C ALA A 262 -12.46 15.75 2.24
N LEU A 263 -12.73 14.48 2.55
CA LEU A 263 -12.35 13.36 1.67
C LEU A 263 -13.17 13.35 0.40
N ALA A 264 -14.47 13.65 0.47
CA ALA A 264 -15.33 13.79 -0.70
C ALA A 264 -14.80 14.88 -1.65
N ALA A 265 -14.43 16.06 -1.14
CA ALA A 265 -13.86 17.14 -1.93
C ALA A 265 -12.52 16.75 -2.58
N ALA A 266 -11.65 16.04 -1.84
CA ALA A 266 -10.41 15.51 -2.40
C ALA A 266 -10.64 14.48 -3.52
N GLY A 267 -11.63 13.60 -3.34
CA GLY A 267 -12.12 12.67 -4.35
C GLY A 267 -12.65 13.40 -5.58
N LEU A 268 -13.53 14.37 -5.39
CA LEU A 268 -14.10 15.16 -6.47
C LEU A 268 -13.02 15.90 -7.27
N LEU A 269 -12.07 16.55 -6.60
CA LEU A 269 -10.95 17.23 -7.26
C LEU A 269 -10.11 16.25 -8.08
N THR A 270 -9.79 15.08 -7.52
CA THR A 270 -9.05 14.03 -8.24
C THR A 270 -9.82 13.55 -9.46
N GLY A 271 -11.14 13.37 -9.33
CA GLY A 271 -12.01 12.97 -10.42
C GLY A 271 -12.14 14.05 -11.50
N ILE A 272 -12.20 15.33 -11.16
CA ILE A 272 -12.19 16.46 -12.10
C ILE A 272 -10.85 16.49 -12.86
N CYS A 273 -9.72 16.37 -12.16
CA CYS A 273 -8.40 16.32 -12.81
C CYS A 273 -8.27 15.15 -13.79
N SER A 274 -9.00 14.04 -13.56
CA SER A 274 -8.97 12.86 -14.43
C SER A 274 -9.57 13.07 -15.82
N HIS A 275 -10.29 14.18 -16.06
CA HIS A 275 -10.76 14.55 -17.40
C HIS A 275 -9.61 14.82 -18.36
N TRP A 276 -8.59 15.53 -17.88
CA TRP A 276 -7.41 15.88 -18.68
C TRP A 276 -6.30 14.84 -18.53
N TRP A 277 -6.15 14.24 -17.34
CA TRP A 277 -5.12 13.25 -17.05
C TRP A 277 -5.73 12.00 -16.42
N PRO A 278 -6.26 11.07 -17.23
CA PRO A 278 -6.91 9.86 -16.73
C PRO A 278 -5.95 8.93 -15.96
N GLN A 279 -4.64 9.16 -16.03
CA GLN A 279 -3.64 8.40 -15.26
C GLN A 279 -3.54 8.83 -13.78
N LEU A 280 -4.10 9.99 -13.40
CA LEU A 280 -3.98 10.53 -12.04
C LEU A 280 -4.69 9.71 -10.95
N PRO A 281 -5.96 9.27 -11.13
CA PRO A 281 -6.68 8.56 -10.08
C PRO A 281 -6.01 7.24 -9.68
N GLY A 282 -6.22 6.87 -8.41
CA GLY A 282 -5.70 5.65 -7.82
C GLY A 282 -4.26 5.79 -7.32
N ASN A 283 -3.61 4.65 -7.07
CA ASN A 283 -2.31 4.60 -6.40
C ASN A 283 -1.12 5.10 -7.24
N GLY A 284 -1.30 5.32 -8.55
CA GLY A 284 -0.24 5.73 -9.48
C GLY A 284 0.36 4.61 -10.33
N LYS A 285 -0.17 3.38 -10.24
CA LYS A 285 0.22 2.28 -11.16
C LYS A 285 0.01 2.68 -12.63
N SER A 286 -1.10 3.34 -12.95
CA SER A 286 -1.40 3.83 -14.31
C SER A 286 -0.35 4.81 -14.84
N ILE A 287 0.26 5.62 -13.97
CA ILE A 287 1.36 6.52 -14.34
C ILE A 287 2.59 5.71 -14.68
N LEU A 288 2.94 4.72 -13.85
CA LEU A 288 4.08 3.84 -14.07
C LEU A 288 3.95 3.08 -15.40
N THR A 289 2.79 2.48 -15.68
CA THR A 289 2.56 1.72 -16.92
C THR A 289 2.67 2.60 -18.16
N VAL A 290 2.05 3.78 -18.16
CA VAL A 290 2.10 4.71 -19.31
C VAL A 290 3.51 5.32 -19.48
N SER A 291 4.22 5.56 -18.38
CA SER A 291 5.61 6.05 -18.42
C SER A 291 6.55 5.03 -19.04
N LEU A 292 6.45 3.76 -18.62
CA LEU A 292 7.30 2.68 -19.13
C LEU A 292 6.98 2.32 -20.59
N ALA A 293 5.70 2.37 -20.98
CA ALA A 293 5.28 2.16 -22.36
C ALA A 293 5.62 3.34 -23.30
N SER A 294 6.31 4.37 -22.80
CA SER A 294 6.63 5.59 -23.55
C SER A 294 5.42 6.35 -24.11
N GLY A 295 4.22 6.10 -23.57
CA GLY A 295 2.99 6.80 -23.97
C GLY A 295 2.80 8.16 -23.30
N MET A 296 3.70 8.57 -22.41
CA MET A 296 3.60 9.82 -21.67
C MET A 296 4.34 10.96 -22.38
N THR A 297 3.64 12.06 -22.66
CA THR A 297 4.22 13.30 -23.19
C THR A 297 4.98 14.05 -22.12
N LEU A 298 5.98 14.85 -22.49
CA LEU A 298 6.75 15.69 -21.55
C LEU A 298 5.85 16.63 -20.73
N SER A 299 4.83 17.23 -21.37
CA SER A 299 3.87 18.10 -20.69
C SER A 299 3.05 17.34 -19.65
N SER A 300 2.56 16.14 -19.97
CA SER A 300 1.84 15.30 -19.01
C SER A 300 2.74 14.85 -17.86
N ALA A 301 4.01 14.52 -18.13
CA ALA A 301 4.99 14.16 -17.12
C ALA A 301 5.23 15.31 -16.11
N ALA A 302 5.43 16.53 -16.61
CA ALA A 302 5.64 17.71 -15.78
C ALA A 302 4.42 18.03 -14.90
N VAL A 303 3.20 17.94 -15.46
CA VAL A 303 1.97 18.13 -14.68
C VAL A 303 1.81 17.05 -13.61
N ILE A 304 2.01 15.78 -13.97
CA ILE A 304 1.87 14.65 -13.04
C ILE A 304 2.89 14.73 -11.90
N LEU A 305 4.13 15.15 -12.20
CA LEU A 305 5.19 15.36 -11.21
C LEU A 305 4.77 16.31 -10.08
N VAL A 306 3.97 17.33 -10.39
CA VAL A 306 3.47 18.31 -9.42
C VAL A 306 2.13 17.86 -8.81
N LEU A 307 1.18 17.47 -9.66
CA LEU A 307 -0.20 17.23 -9.26
C LEU A 307 -0.33 15.95 -8.42
N LYS A 308 0.46 14.91 -8.70
CA LYS A 308 0.37 13.64 -7.97
C LYS A 308 0.76 13.77 -6.49
N PRO A 309 1.89 14.42 -6.12
CA PRO A 309 2.18 14.72 -4.72
C PRO A 309 1.12 15.61 -4.06
N LEU A 310 0.59 16.62 -4.76
CA LEU A 310 -0.42 17.53 -4.19
C LEU A 310 -1.74 16.83 -3.88
N LEU A 311 -2.24 15.97 -4.79
CA LEU A 311 -3.44 15.18 -4.53
C LEU A 311 -3.22 14.19 -3.38
N THR A 312 -2.04 13.54 -3.32
CA THR A 312 -1.66 12.67 -2.21
C THR A 312 -1.65 13.42 -0.87
N ALA A 313 -1.08 14.63 -0.87
CA ALA A 313 -1.05 15.52 0.29
C ALA A 313 -2.47 15.92 0.73
N LEU A 314 -3.34 16.22 -0.22
CA LEU A 314 -4.73 16.59 0.04
C LEU A 314 -5.49 15.47 0.76
N PHE A 315 -5.37 14.22 0.30
CA PHE A 315 -6.00 13.07 0.98
C PHE A 315 -5.44 12.85 2.39
N LEU A 316 -4.12 12.98 2.58
CA LEU A 316 -3.51 12.90 3.91
C LEU A 316 -4.03 14.00 4.83
N ARG A 317 -4.11 15.24 4.34
CA ARG A 317 -4.59 16.41 5.09
C ARG A 317 -6.06 16.30 5.45
N ALA A 318 -6.88 15.75 4.55
CA ALA A 318 -8.27 15.42 4.78
C ALA A 318 -8.47 14.30 5.81
N GLY A 319 -7.39 13.63 6.25
CA GLY A 319 -7.41 12.60 7.28
C GLY A 319 -7.57 11.18 6.74
N GLY A 320 -7.41 10.98 5.43
CA GLY A 320 -7.36 9.67 4.80
C GLY A 320 -6.10 8.91 5.20
N ALA A 321 -6.22 7.60 5.35
CA ALA A 321 -5.10 6.70 5.58
C ALA A 321 -4.80 5.89 4.32
N GLY A 322 -3.53 5.56 4.11
CA GLY A 322 -3.09 4.76 2.98
C GLY A 322 -1.57 4.72 2.87
N GLY A 323 -1.11 3.98 1.87
CA GLY A 323 0.29 3.88 1.50
C GLY A 323 0.84 5.13 0.81
N LEU A 324 2.17 5.27 0.76
CA LEU A 324 2.86 6.36 0.05
C LEU A 324 3.92 5.84 -0.94
N LEU A 325 4.17 4.53 -0.96
CA LEU A 325 5.18 3.90 -1.79
C LEU A 325 4.81 4.04 -3.27
N THR A 326 3.61 3.62 -3.68
CA THR A 326 3.20 3.73 -5.10
C THR A 326 3.12 5.18 -5.58
N PRO A 327 2.55 6.14 -4.82
CA PRO A 327 2.58 7.55 -5.21
C PRO A 327 4.00 8.12 -5.36
N SER A 328 4.95 7.72 -4.50
CA SER A 328 6.35 8.14 -4.63
C SER A 328 7.03 7.54 -5.88
N LEU A 329 6.75 6.27 -6.21
CA LEU A 329 7.27 5.64 -7.42
C LEU A 329 6.71 6.30 -8.67
N ALA A 330 5.41 6.58 -8.70
CA ALA A 330 4.75 7.30 -9.80
C ALA A 330 5.33 8.70 -10.00
N THR A 331 5.59 9.43 -8.91
CA THR A 331 6.24 10.75 -8.94
C THR A 331 7.66 10.64 -9.47
N GLY A 332 8.43 9.63 -9.04
CA GLY A 332 9.78 9.37 -9.54
C GLY A 332 9.82 9.01 -11.03
N ALA A 333 8.87 8.21 -11.51
CA ALA A 333 8.76 7.87 -12.93
C ALA A 333 8.40 9.08 -13.79
N ALA A 334 7.49 9.94 -13.33
CA ALA A 334 7.18 11.20 -13.99
C ALA A 334 8.40 12.14 -14.01
N ALA A 335 9.16 12.21 -12.91
CA ALA A 335 10.40 12.97 -12.85
C ALA A 335 11.44 12.46 -13.86
N GLY A 336 11.64 11.14 -13.93
CA GLY A 336 12.56 10.53 -14.90
C GLY A 336 12.17 10.82 -16.35
N ARG A 337 10.87 10.76 -16.68
CA ARG A 337 10.37 11.06 -18.02
C ARG A 337 10.56 12.51 -18.45
N CYS A 338 10.69 13.45 -17.50
CA CYS A 338 11.03 14.84 -17.84
C CYS A 338 12.48 15.02 -18.33
N TRP A 339 13.33 14.00 -18.15
CA TRP A 339 14.77 14.06 -18.41
C TRP A 339 15.27 13.02 -19.43
N CYS A 340 14.39 12.14 -19.91
CA CYS A 340 14.65 11.23 -21.04
C CYS A 340 14.09 11.81 -22.34
#